data_AF-A0A521UJY1-F1
#
_entry.id   AF-A0A521UJY1-F1
#
_cell.length_a   1.000
_cell.length_b   1.000
_cell.length_c   1.000
_cell.angle_alpha   90.00
_cell.angle_beta   90.00
_cell.angle_gamma   90.00
#
_symmetry.space_group_name_H-M   'P 1'
#
loop_
_entity.id
_entity.type
_entity.pdbx_description
1 polymer ?
#
loop_
_entity_poly.entity_id
_entity_poly.type
_entity_poly.pdbx_seq_one_letter_code
_entity_poly.pdbx_strand_id
1 'polypeptide(L)'
;ANNARYIRAIKEGKPDFEEEKLTTEQRYNEYVMTSLRTMWGCDLDKVREIGPSFENYFLENAAPFLEKKMVVREGHFFYLSKKGKLIADYITSELFHAS
;
A
#
# COMPACT_ATOMS: atom_id res chain seq x y z
N ALA A 1 3.81 -0.75 30.62
CA ALA A 1 2.78 -1.52 31.33
C ALA A 1 1.41 -1.16 30.76
N ASN A 2 0.89 -1.95 29.80
CA ASN A 2 -0.41 -1.71 29.14
C ASN A 2 -1.32 -2.95 29.20
N ASN A 3 -0.93 -3.96 30.00
CA ASN A 3 -1.56 -5.28 30.00
C ASN A 3 -2.87 -5.31 30.80
N ALA A 4 -3.08 -4.35 31.71
CA ALA A 4 -4.25 -4.32 32.59
C ALA A 4 -5.55 -3.91 31.87
N ARG A 5 -5.48 -3.10 30.81
CA ARG A 5 -6.66 -2.73 29.99
C ARG A 5 -7.11 -3.87 29.10
N TYR A 6 -6.15 -4.60 28.51
CA TYR A 6 -6.44 -5.73 27.62
C TYR A 6 -7.20 -6.86 28.31
N ILE A 7 -6.88 -7.14 29.58
CA ILE A 7 -7.50 -8.23 30.34
C ILE A 7 -8.96 -7.91 30.76
N ARG A 8 -9.34 -6.63 30.89
CA ARG A 8 -10.73 -6.25 31.21
C ARG A 8 -11.67 -6.37 30.01
N ALA A 9 -11.23 -5.95 28.82
CA ALA A 9 -12.06 -5.99 27.61
C ALA A 9 -12.47 -7.42 27.20
N ILE A 10 -11.62 -8.42 27.45
CA ILE A 10 -11.93 -9.84 27.18
C ILE A 10 -13.00 -10.37 28.16
N LYS A 11 -13.04 -9.87 29.39
CA LYS A 11 -13.96 -10.35 30.45
C LYS A 11 -15.39 -9.81 30.33
N GLU A 12 -15.59 -8.69 29.65
CA GLU A 12 -16.91 -8.04 29.53
C GLU A 12 -17.65 -8.39 28.22
N GLY A 13 -17.11 -9.30 27.40
CA GLY A 13 -17.77 -9.76 26.17
C GLY A 13 -17.94 -8.69 25.10
N LYS A 14 -17.31 -7.53 25.28
CA LYS A 14 -17.21 -6.44 24.33
C LYS A 14 -15.74 -6.18 24.07
N PRO A 15 -15.11 -6.86 23.11
CA PRO A 15 -13.86 -6.34 22.59
C PRO A 15 -14.20 -4.97 21.99
N ASP A 16 -13.61 -3.90 22.55
CA ASP A 16 -13.47 -2.61 21.87
C ASP A 16 -12.57 -2.87 20.64
N PHE A 17 -13.14 -3.49 19.62
CA PHE A 17 -12.70 -3.28 18.26
C PHE A 17 -13.20 -1.89 17.90
N GLU A 18 -12.34 -0.88 18.11
CA GLU A 18 -12.36 0.22 17.18
C GLU A 18 -12.06 -0.42 15.81
N GLU A 19 -13.11 -0.65 15.03
CA GLU A 19 -12.99 -0.85 13.59
C GLU A 19 -12.24 0.38 13.09
N GLU A 20 -10.91 0.30 12.97
CA GLU A 20 -10.14 1.22 12.13
C GLU A 20 -10.71 1.05 10.72
N LYS A 21 -11.75 1.81 10.41
CA LYS A 21 -12.22 1.99 9.05
C LYS A 21 -11.13 2.76 8.33
N LEU A 22 -10.14 2.02 7.82
CA LEU A 22 -9.13 2.57 6.94
C LEU A 22 -9.86 3.28 5.80
N THR A 23 -9.56 4.56 5.62
CA THR A 23 -10.06 5.30 4.47
C THR A 23 -9.59 4.65 3.19
N THR A 24 -10.23 4.95 2.07
CA THR A 24 -9.82 4.45 0.76
C THR A 24 -8.36 4.81 0.44
N GLU A 25 -7.90 5.99 0.87
CA GLU A 25 -6.51 6.42 0.75
C GLU A 25 -5.56 5.59 1.62
N GLN A 26 -5.93 5.33 2.88
CA GLN A 26 -5.11 4.49 3.76
C GLN A 26 -4.99 3.06 3.22
N ARG A 27 -6.09 2.49 2.71
CA ARG A 27 -6.07 1.16 2.06
C ARG A 27 -5.19 1.15 0.82
N TYR A 28 -5.26 2.20 0.01
CA TYR A 28 -4.40 2.36 -1.17
C TYR A 28 -2.91 2.43 -0.77
N ASN A 29 -2.55 3.30 0.17
CA ASN A 29 -1.17 3.49 0.61
C ASN A 29 -0.60 2.20 1.21
N GLU A 30 -1.34 1.53 2.11
CA GLU A 30 -0.92 0.26 2.71
C GLU A 30 -0.73 -0.85 1.66
N TYR A 31 -1.63 -0.91 0.68
CA TYR A 31 -1.55 -1.87 -0.41
C TYR A 31 -0.32 -1.63 -1.28
N VAL A 32 -0.08 -0.40 -1.74
CA VAL A 32 1.11 -0.04 -2.55
C VAL A 32 2.40 -0.31 -1.77
N MET A 33 2.42 0.08 -0.49
CA MET A 33 3.55 -0.09 0.42
C MET A 33 3.98 -1.55 0.56
N THR A 34 3.01 -2.42 0.78
CA THR A 34 3.25 -3.84 1.00
C THR A 34 3.56 -4.53 -0.32
N SER A 35 2.71 -4.35 -1.32
CA SER A 35 2.76 -5.13 -2.57
C SER A 35 4.07 -4.91 -3.33
N LEU A 36 4.55 -3.66 -3.47
CA LEU A 36 5.82 -3.34 -4.16
C LEU A 36 7.06 -3.92 -3.47
N ARG A 37 7.02 -4.15 -2.15
CA ARG A 37 8.13 -4.77 -1.40
C ARG A 37 8.12 -6.30 -1.45
N THR A 38 7.02 -6.91 -1.90
CA THR A 38 6.95 -8.37 -2.10
C THR A 38 7.42 -8.78 -3.49
N MET A 39 7.67 -10.08 -3.67
CA MET A 39 7.95 -10.65 -4.99
C MET A 39 6.73 -10.66 -5.94
N TRP A 40 5.52 -10.51 -5.41
CA TRP A 40 4.28 -10.57 -6.18
C TRP A 40 3.99 -9.28 -6.94
N GLY A 41 4.59 -8.16 -6.51
CA GLY A 41 4.40 -6.85 -7.12
C GLY A 41 3.06 -6.22 -6.78
N CYS A 42 2.86 -5.00 -7.27
CA CYS A 42 1.61 -4.25 -7.14
C CYS A 42 0.70 -4.58 -8.34
N ASP A 43 -0.44 -5.19 -8.07
CA ASP A 43 -1.52 -5.42 -9.04
C ASP A 43 -2.37 -4.15 -9.21
N LEU A 44 -2.41 -3.62 -10.44
CA LEU A 44 -3.18 -2.43 -10.78
C LEU A 44 -4.71 -2.66 -10.72
N ASP A 45 -5.18 -3.88 -10.96
CA ASP A 45 -6.61 -4.18 -10.84
C ASP A 45 -7.05 -4.09 -9.38
N LYS A 46 -6.19 -4.48 -8.42
CA LYS A 46 -6.44 -4.24 -6.99
C LYS A 46 -6.39 -2.78 -6.59
N VAL A 47 -5.52 -1.98 -7.22
CA VAL A 47 -5.56 -0.52 -7.04
C VAL A 47 -6.92 0.03 -7.49
N ARG A 48 -7.41 -0.37 -8.67
CA ARG A 48 -8.71 0.05 -9.20
C ARG A 48 -9.88 -0.38 -8.33
N GLU A 49 -9.83 -1.59 -7.75
CA GLU A 49 -10.84 -2.10 -6.80
C GLU A 49 -10.92 -1.24 -5.52
N ILE A 50 -9.81 -0.65 -5.07
CA ILE A 50 -9.80 0.26 -3.91
C ILE A 50 -10.45 1.60 -4.31
N GLY A 51 -10.17 2.09 -5.52
CA GLY A 51 -10.82 3.26 -6.09
C GLY A 51 -10.31 3.57 -7.50
N PRO A 52 -11.19 3.88 -8.47
CA PRO A 52 -10.79 4.08 -9.87
C PRO A 52 -9.86 5.28 -10.07
N SER A 53 -9.94 6.31 -9.21
CA SER A 53 -9.03 7.46 -9.24
C SER A 53 -7.58 7.08 -8.91
N PHE A 54 -7.37 6.06 -8.07
CA PHE A 54 -6.04 5.64 -7.65
C PHE A 54 -5.26 4.94 -8.76
N GLU A 55 -5.94 4.31 -9.72
CA GLU A 55 -5.26 3.70 -10.87
C GLU A 55 -4.51 4.77 -11.67
N ASN A 56 -5.20 5.84 -12.07
CA ASN A 56 -4.59 6.93 -12.83
C ASN A 56 -3.48 7.59 -12.02
N TYR A 57 -3.74 7.87 -10.73
CA TYR A 57 -2.74 8.42 -9.83
C TYR A 57 -1.48 7.53 -9.74
N PHE A 58 -1.64 6.22 -9.56
CA PHE A 58 -0.52 5.28 -9.49
C PHE A 58 0.27 5.27 -10.81
N LEU A 59 -0.43 5.21 -11.95
CA LEU A 59 0.22 5.18 -13.27
C LEU A 59 1.03 6.45 -13.55
N GLU A 60 0.48 7.62 -13.24
CA GLU A 60 1.14 8.91 -13.41
C GLU A 60 2.41 9.00 -12.55
N ASN A 61 2.31 8.66 -11.27
CA ASN A 61 3.44 8.73 -10.34
C ASN A 61 4.46 7.59 -10.56
N ALA A 62 4.06 6.46 -11.13
CA ALA A 62 4.97 5.36 -11.48
C ALA A 62 5.78 5.62 -12.77
N ALA A 63 5.29 6.49 -13.67
CA ALA A 63 5.92 6.73 -14.97
C ALA A 63 7.40 7.14 -14.91
N PRO A 64 7.84 8.07 -14.03
CA PRO A 64 9.26 8.42 -13.92
C PRO A 64 10.15 7.24 -13.48
N PHE A 65 9.61 6.31 -12.70
CA PHE A 65 10.33 5.12 -12.24
C PHE A 65 10.37 4.01 -13.28
N LEU A 66 9.34 3.91 -14.11
CA LEU A 66 9.33 3.05 -15.30
C LEU A 66 10.40 3.50 -16.31
N GLU A 67 10.45 4.80 -16.62
CA GLU A 67 11.45 5.39 -17.52
C GLU A 67 12.88 5.12 -17.03
N LYS A 68 13.10 5.25 -15.72
CA LYS A 68 14.40 5.00 -15.06
C LYS A 68 14.71 3.50 -14.85
N LYS A 69 13.83 2.59 -15.28
CA LYS A 69 13.92 1.12 -15.07
C LYS A 69 14.07 0.73 -13.60
N MET A 70 13.52 1.54 -12.70
CA MET A 70 13.45 1.27 -11.27
C MET A 70 12.19 0.47 -10.93
N VAL A 71 11.10 0.73 -11.65
CA VAL A 71 9.91 -0.09 -11.70
C VAL A 71 9.84 -0.78 -13.06
N VAL A 72 9.35 -2.02 -13.09
CA VAL A 72 9.10 -2.80 -14.30
C VAL A 72 7.63 -3.19 -14.31
N ARG A 73 6.98 -3.05 -15.46
CA ARG A 73 5.59 -3.46 -15.65
C ARG A 73 5.53 -4.77 -16.42
N GLU A 74 4.79 -5.74 -15.90
CA GLU A 74 4.46 -6.99 -16.59
C GLU A 74 2.93 -7.17 -16.57
N GLY A 75 2.29 -6.87 -17.71
CA GLY A 75 0.82 -6.85 -17.79
C GLY A 75 0.21 -5.78 -16.86
N HIS A 76 -0.55 -6.23 -15.87
CA HIS A 76 -1.18 -5.38 -14.84
C HIS A 76 -0.36 -5.28 -13.56
N PHE A 77 0.78 -5.98 -13.46
CA PHE A 77 1.63 -5.98 -12.28
C PHE A 77 2.83 -5.05 -12.44
N PHE A 78 3.21 -4.44 -11.31
CA PHE A 78 4.37 -3.54 -11.20
C PHE A 78 5.35 -4.07 -10.16
N TYR A 79 6.61 -4.19 -10.55
CA TYR A 79 7.67 -4.78 -9.76
C TYR A 79 8.82 -3.80 -9.58
N LEU A 80 9.44 -3.81 -8.41
CA LEU A 80 10.73 -3.14 -8.23
C LEU A 80 11.84 -3.95 -8.91
N SER A 81 12.60 -3.29 -9.77
CA SER A 81 13.84 -3.85 -10.30
C SER A 81 14.90 -3.99 -9.19
N LYS A 82 16.03 -4.64 -9.47
CA LYS A 82 17.15 -4.70 -8.50
C LYS A 82 17.56 -3.31 -8.01
N LYS A 83 17.57 -2.31 -8.90
CA LYS A 83 17.88 -0.91 -8.56
C LYS A 83 16.74 -0.26 -7.77
N GLY A 84 15.49 -0.51 -8.15
CA GLY A 84 14.33 0.02 -7.44
C GLY A 84 14.24 -0.48 -5.99
N LYS A 85 14.59 -1.75 -5.74
CA LYS A 85 14.59 -2.33 -4.40
C LYS A 85 15.53 -1.61 -3.42
N LEU A 86 16.63 -1.02 -3.91
CA LEU A 86 17.57 -0.25 -3.07
C LEU A 86 16.98 1.08 -2.56
N ILE A 87 15.94 1.57 -3.23
CA ILE A 87 15.26 2.84 -2.93
C ILE A 87 13.74 2.64 -2.83
N ALA A 88 13.31 1.45 -2.37
CA ALA A 88 11.92 1.05 -2.35
C ALA A 88 11.05 2.02 -1.55
N ASP A 89 11.57 2.52 -0.43
CA ASP A 89 10.85 3.45 0.45
C ASP A 89 10.58 4.79 -0.25
N TYR A 90 11.56 5.29 -0.99
CA TYR A 90 11.40 6.52 -1.78
C TYR A 90 10.40 6.32 -2.92
N ILE A 91 10.50 5.22 -3.68
CA ILE A 91 9.53 4.94 -4.75
C ILE A 91 8.12 4.84 -4.17
N THR A 92 7.99 4.15 -3.04
CA THR A 92 6.70 3.96 -2.37
C THR A 92 6.12 5.29 -1.89
N SER A 93 6.92 6.18 -1.28
CA SER A 93 6.43 7.48 -0.80
C SER A 93 5.94 8.38 -1.92
N GLU A 94 6.56 8.33 -3.09
CA GLU A 94 6.14 9.10 -4.27
C GLU A 94 4.86 8.55 -4.92
N LEU A 95 4.50 7.30 -4.59
CA LEU A 95 3.26 6.67 -5.03
C LEU A 95 2.13 6.78 -4.01
N PHE A 96 2.37 7.38 -2.83
CA PHE A 96 1.35 7.54 -1.80
C PHE A 96 0.42 8.69 -2.08
N HIS A 97 -0.87 8.43 -1.97
CA HIS A 97 -1.91 9.44 -2.09
C HIS A 97 -2.09 10.13 -0.73
N ALA A 98 -1.81 11.43 -0.68
CA ALA A 98 -2.12 12.30 0.44
C ALA A 98 -3.14 13.34 -0.03
N SER A 99 -4.30 13.38 0.62
CA SER A 99 -5.34 14.40 0.40
C SER A 99 -5.69 15.03 1.73
#